data_AF-A0AB36H3E4-F1
#
_entry.id   AF-A0AB36H3E4-F1
#
_cell.length_a   1.000
_cell.length_b   1.000
_cell.length_c   1.000
_cell.angle_alpha   90.00
_cell.angle_beta   90.00
_cell.angle_gamma   90.00
#
_symmetry.space_group_name_H-M   'P 1'
#
loop_
_entity.id
_entity.type
_entity.pdbx_description
1 polymer ?
#
loop_
_entity_poly.entity_id
_entity_poly.type
_entity_poly.pdbx_seq_one_letter_code
_entity_poly.pdbx_strand_id
1 'polypeptide(L)'
;MSEPGSDGSLSSEVVTFHIHLYWASWAAPSLPAPLTARELRDLDLPSVNVVVHDVSVADDPEQQAPQFSPRVLPSWRIVALRGSEVVGERVLEGASPKFVVRDALEDLRRATVC
;
A
#
# COMPACT_ATOMS: atom_id res chain seq x y z
N MET A 1 4.95 44.26 22.88
CA MET A 1 6.00 43.31 22.47
C MET A 1 5.38 42.44 21.40
N SER A 2 5.91 42.55 20.18
CA SER A 2 5.45 41.80 19.03
C SER A 2 5.97 40.37 19.13
N GLU A 3 5.09 39.38 19.18
CA GLU A 3 5.48 37.99 18.94
C GLU A 3 5.83 37.86 17.45
N PRO A 4 7.08 37.50 17.11
CA PRO A 4 7.47 37.35 15.72
C PRO A 4 7.01 35.99 15.20
N GLY A 5 6.22 36.03 14.13
CA GLY A 5 6.14 34.98 13.11
C GLY A 5 5.88 33.55 13.60
N SER A 6 4.61 33.17 13.69
CA SER A 6 4.24 31.83 13.21
C SER A 6 4.38 31.81 11.69
N ASP A 7 5.63 31.78 11.23
CA ASP A 7 5.98 31.45 9.87
C ASP A 7 5.86 29.93 9.70
N GLY A 8 5.04 29.54 8.73
CA GLY A 8 5.56 28.64 7.71
C GLY A 8 5.96 27.25 8.17
N SER A 9 4.99 26.45 8.58
CA SER A 9 4.99 25.05 8.15
C SER A 9 3.54 24.62 8.00
N LEU A 10 2.99 24.87 6.81
CA LEU A 10 2.17 23.83 6.21
C LEU A 10 3.10 22.61 6.19
N SER A 11 3.09 21.81 7.26
CA SER A 11 3.60 20.46 7.21
C SER A 11 2.85 19.86 6.03
N SER A 12 3.51 19.80 4.88
CA SER A 12 3.05 19.05 3.74
C SER A 12 2.97 17.64 4.29
N GLU A 13 1.80 17.25 4.77
CA GLU A 13 1.61 16.01 5.50
C GLU A 13 2.14 14.91 4.61
N VAL A 14 3.22 14.28 5.08
CA VAL A 14 3.97 13.31 4.28
C VAL A 14 3.02 12.19 3.92
N VAL A 15 2.75 12.03 2.63
CA VAL A 15 1.90 10.95 2.14
C VAL A 15 2.64 9.63 2.35
N THR A 16 2.04 8.75 3.14
CA THR A 16 2.53 7.39 3.42
C THR A 16 1.76 6.40 2.54
N PHE A 17 2.45 5.45 1.92
CA PHE A 17 1.84 4.48 1.03
C PHE A 17 1.83 3.10 1.69
N HIS A 18 0.65 2.54 1.92
CA HIS A 18 0.49 1.18 2.44
C HIS A 18 0.23 0.24 1.28
N ILE A 19 1.09 -0.76 1.10
CA ILE A 19 0.96 -1.79 0.08
C ILE A 19 0.53 -3.08 0.77
N HIS A 20 -0.65 -3.58 0.45
CA HIS A 20 -1.19 -4.82 0.98
C HIS A 20 -1.19 -5.88 -0.11
N LEU A 21 -0.56 -7.02 0.16
CA LEU A 21 -0.71 -8.25 -0.61
C LEU A 21 -1.78 -9.11 0.04
N TYR A 22 -2.89 -9.32 -0.65
CA TYR A 22 -3.89 -10.31 -0.28
C TYR A 22 -3.65 -11.58 -1.08
N TRP A 23 -3.52 -12.70 -0.39
CA TRP A 23 -3.27 -13.99 -1.02
C TRP A 23 -3.94 -15.12 -0.24
N ALA A 24 -4.15 -16.24 -0.91
CA ALA A 24 -4.55 -17.47 -0.24
C ALA A 24 -3.74 -18.64 -0.80
N SER A 25 -3.36 -19.57 0.10
CA SER A 25 -2.55 -20.74 -0.25
C SER A 25 -3.21 -21.64 -1.31
N TRP A 26 -4.54 -21.68 -1.33
CA TRP A 26 -5.33 -22.43 -2.31
C TRP A 26 -5.45 -21.72 -3.67
N ALA A 27 -5.45 -20.39 -3.70
CA ALA A 27 -5.62 -19.61 -4.93
C ALA A 27 -4.31 -19.48 -5.72
N ALA A 28 -3.17 -19.59 -5.03
CA ALA A 28 -1.87 -19.37 -5.63
C ALA A 28 -0.80 -20.36 -5.09
N PRO A 29 -0.95 -21.68 -5.33
CA PRO A 29 -0.07 -22.71 -4.77
C PRO A 29 1.39 -22.58 -5.24
N SER A 30 1.62 -21.93 -6.38
CA SER A 30 2.95 -21.74 -7.00
C SER A 30 3.61 -20.40 -6.63
N LEU A 31 2.88 -19.48 -6.01
CA LEU A 31 3.41 -18.19 -5.58
C LEU A 31 3.81 -18.30 -4.11
N PRO A 32 5.12 -18.24 -3.77
CA PRO A 32 5.51 -17.95 -2.41
C PRO A 32 5.18 -16.46 -2.15
N ALA A 33 3.91 -16.15 -1.89
CA ALA A 33 3.41 -14.81 -1.56
C ALA A 33 4.28 -14.02 -0.56
N PRO A 34 4.81 -14.62 0.53
CA PRO A 34 5.74 -13.91 1.41
C PRO A 34 7.03 -13.47 0.72
N LEU A 35 7.48 -14.16 -0.32
CA LEU A 35 8.68 -13.79 -1.09
C LEU A 35 8.40 -12.54 -1.94
N THR A 36 7.25 -12.46 -2.60
CA THR A 36 6.84 -11.28 -3.39
C THR A 36 6.64 -10.03 -2.54
N ALA A 37 6.02 -10.13 -1.35
CA ALA A 37 5.89 -8.98 -0.44
C ALA A 37 7.25 -8.54 0.12
N ARG A 38 8.14 -9.49 0.40
CA ARG A 38 9.50 -9.22 0.90
C ARG A 38 10.37 -8.54 -0.16
N GLU A 39 10.28 -8.97 -1.42
CA GLU A 39 10.94 -8.32 -2.57
C GLU A 39 10.49 -6.87 -2.79
N LEU A 40 9.26 -6.53 -2.40
CA LEU A 40 8.77 -5.14 -2.46
C LEU A 40 9.27 -4.29 -1.30
N ARG A 41 9.54 -4.87 -0.12
CA ARG A 41 10.17 -4.12 0.98
C ARG A 41 11.61 -3.69 0.64
N ASP A 42 12.25 -4.43 -0.25
CA ASP A 42 13.58 -4.13 -0.79
C ASP A 42 13.55 -3.05 -1.89
N LEU A 43 12.36 -2.64 -2.35
CA LEU A 43 12.22 -1.42 -3.14
C LEU A 43 12.42 -0.22 -2.20
N ASP A 44 13.68 0.08 -1.90
CA ASP A 44 14.07 1.34 -1.29
C ASP A 44 13.62 2.48 -2.22
N LEU A 45 12.47 3.06 -1.90
CA LEU A 45 11.93 4.22 -2.60
C LEU A 45 12.29 5.43 -1.74
N PRO A 46 13.39 6.14 -2.05
CA PRO A 46 14.07 7.07 -1.15
C PRO A 46 13.27 8.35 -0.81
N SER A 47 11.98 8.41 -1.16
CA SER A 47 11.14 9.60 -1.01
C SER A 47 9.70 9.29 -0.57
N VAL A 48 9.37 8.03 -0.27
CA VAL A 48 8.03 7.65 0.20
C VAL A 48 8.13 6.66 1.34
N ASN A 49 7.35 6.87 2.40
CA ASN A 49 7.23 5.90 3.47
C ASN A 49 6.31 4.77 2.97
N VAL A 50 6.87 3.57 2.79
CA VAL A 50 6.15 2.41 2.26
C VAL A 50 6.02 1.34 3.33
N VAL A 51 4.79 0.98 3.66
CA VAL A 51 4.49 -0.10 4.61
C VAL A 51 3.90 -1.27 3.84
N VAL A 52 4.60 -2.41 3.81
CA VAL A 52 4.13 -3.61 3.10
C VAL A 52 3.50 -4.60 4.08
N HIS A 53 2.22 -4.88 3.87
CA HIS A 53 1.44 -5.86 4.63
C HIS A 53 1.23 -7.13 3.80
N ASP A 54 1.50 -8.29 4.42
CA ASP A 54 1.17 -9.60 3.87
C ASP A 54 -0.08 -10.11 4.60
N VAL A 55 -1.17 -10.31 3.85
CA VAL A 55 -2.48 -10.68 4.38
C VAL A 55 -2.91 -12.01 3.77
N SER A 56 -2.82 -13.07 4.58
CA SER A 56 -3.39 -14.37 4.22
C SER A 56 -4.90 -14.33 4.41
N VAL A 57 -5.64 -14.51 3.32
CA VAL A 57 -7.08 -14.71 3.32
C VAL A 57 -7.31 -16.19 3.62
N ALA A 58 -7.39 -16.52 4.91
CA ALA A 58 -7.88 -17.82 5.34
C ALA A 58 -9.38 -17.91 5.06
N ASP A 59 -9.90 -19.13 4.92
CA ASP A 59 -11.34 -19.41 4.85
C ASP A 59 -12.04 -19.20 6.22
N ASP A 60 -11.30 -18.66 7.21
CA ASP A 60 -11.74 -18.57 8.59
C ASP A 60 -12.51 -17.26 8.84
N PRO A 61 -13.83 -17.31 9.06
CA PRO A 61 -14.67 -16.11 9.19
C PRO A 61 -14.43 -15.34 10.50
N GLU A 62 -13.63 -15.88 11.43
CA GLU A 62 -13.33 -15.28 12.74
C GLU A 62 -12.10 -14.36 12.71
N GLN A 63 -11.30 -14.41 11.64
CA GLN A 63 -10.21 -13.46 11.44
C GLN A 63 -10.78 -12.13 10.96
N GLN A 64 -11.00 -11.21 11.92
CA GLN A 64 -11.22 -9.77 11.77
C GLN A 64 -11.35 -9.34 10.30
N ALA A 65 -12.59 -9.28 9.82
CA ALA A 65 -12.91 -9.02 8.41
C ALA A 65 -11.98 -7.92 7.88
N PRO A 66 -11.13 -8.21 6.87
CA PRO A 66 -10.27 -7.19 6.32
C PRO A 66 -11.18 -6.07 5.81
N GLN A 67 -10.87 -4.81 6.14
CA GLN A 67 -11.63 -3.64 5.64
C GLN A 67 -11.78 -3.64 4.11
N PHE A 68 -10.94 -4.44 3.43
CA PHE A 68 -11.01 -4.72 2.01
C PHE A 68 -11.12 -6.23 1.76
N SER A 69 -12.15 -6.64 1.03
CA SER A 69 -12.34 -8.02 0.58
C SER A 69 -12.00 -8.12 -0.92
N PRO A 70 -10.83 -8.64 -1.31
CA PRO A 70 -10.44 -8.78 -2.71
C PRO A 70 -11.37 -9.74 -3.45
N ARG A 71 -11.76 -9.40 -4.68
CA ARG A 71 -12.58 -10.28 -5.54
C ARG A 71 -11.74 -11.37 -6.22
N VAL A 72 -10.48 -11.07 -6.50
CA VAL A 72 -9.51 -11.95 -7.16
C VAL A 72 -8.32 -12.16 -6.24
N LEU A 73 -7.74 -13.36 -6.23
CA LEU A 73 -6.51 -13.65 -5.48
C LEU A 73 -5.42 -14.21 -6.42
N PRO A 74 -4.14 -13.86 -6.19
CA PRO A 74 -3.69 -12.81 -5.28
C PRO A 74 -4.15 -11.42 -5.76
N SER A 75 -4.14 -10.43 -4.88
CA SER A 75 -4.43 -9.03 -5.21
C SER A 75 -3.53 -8.10 -4.44
N TRP A 76 -3.15 -7.01 -5.07
CA TRP A 76 -2.41 -5.93 -4.44
C TRP A 76 -3.30 -4.72 -4.22
N ARG A 77 -3.20 -4.07 -3.07
CA ARG A 77 -3.86 -2.80 -2.78
C ARG A 77 -2.84 -1.80 -2.29
N ILE A 78 -2.76 -0.66 -2.94
CA ILE A 78 -1.89 0.46 -2.59
C ILE A 78 -2.79 1.58 -2.07
N VAL A 79 -2.58 2.01 -0.84
CA VAL A 79 -3.36 3.05 -0.18
C VAL A 79 -2.43 4.21 0.13
N ALA A 80 -2.75 5.39 -0.39
CA ALA A 80 -2.07 6.63 -0.06
C ALA A 80 -2.78 7.29 1.14
N LEU A 81 -2.05 7.49 2.22
CA LEU A 81 -2.54 8.08 3.45
C LEU A 81 -1.87 9.43 3.70
N ARG A 82 -2.67 10.44 4.00
CA ARG A 82 -2.22 11.73 4.54
C ARG A 82 -2.70 11.79 5.99
N GLY A 83 -1.80 11.60 6.93
CA GLY A 83 -2.17 11.38 8.33
C GLY A 83 -3.01 10.11 8.50
N SER A 84 -4.30 10.26 8.81
CA SER A 84 -5.27 9.16 8.89
C SER A 84 -6.28 9.14 7.73
N GLU A 85 -6.20 10.10 6.81
CA GLU A 85 -7.12 10.21 5.67
C GLU A 85 -6.59 9.44 4.45
N VAL A 86 -7.46 8.67 3.81
CA VAL A 86 -7.15 8.04 2.52
C VAL A 86 -7.30 9.08 1.42
N VAL A 87 -6.18 9.49 0.82
CA VAL A 87 -6.13 10.47 -0.27
C VAL A 87 -6.04 9.81 -1.65
N GLY A 88 -5.83 8.50 -1.70
CA GLY A 88 -5.82 7.74 -2.94
C GLY A 88 -5.72 6.23 -2.72
N GLU A 89 -6.21 5.46 -3.69
CA GLU A 89 -6.16 4.01 -3.66
C GLU A 89 -5.93 3.45 -5.07
N ARG A 90 -5.18 2.35 -5.16
CA ARG A 90 -5.08 1.53 -6.36
C ARG A 90 -5.15 0.05 -6.01
N VAL A 91 -5.93 -0.71 -6.77
CA VAL A 91 -6.00 -2.17 -6.66
C VAL A 91 -5.48 -2.80 -7.94
N LEU A 92 -4.62 -3.81 -7.82
CA LEU A 92 -4.14 -4.65 -8.91
C LEU A 92 -4.60 -6.08 -8.65
N GLU A 93 -5.58 -6.52 -9.43
CA GLU A 93 -6.12 -7.87 -9.32
C GLU A 93 -5.23 -8.88 -10.04
N GLY A 94 -5.10 -10.07 -9.45
CA GLY A 94 -4.30 -11.16 -9.98
C GLY A 94 -2.81 -11.06 -9.65
N ALA A 95 -2.05 -12.03 -10.18
CA ALA A 95 -0.61 -12.15 -9.97
C ALA A 95 0.16 -11.05 -10.70
N SER A 96 0.20 -9.85 -10.11
CA SER A 96 0.98 -8.73 -10.63
C SER A 96 2.44 -8.82 -10.15
N PRO A 97 3.43 -8.73 -11.06
CA PRO A 97 4.85 -8.73 -10.68
C PRO A 97 5.27 -7.39 -10.06
N LYS A 98 6.40 -7.38 -9.34
CA LYS A 98 6.87 -6.23 -8.55
C LYS A 98 7.00 -4.91 -9.34
N PHE A 99 7.38 -4.98 -10.62
CA PHE A 99 7.51 -3.79 -11.46
C PHE A 99 6.16 -3.14 -11.79
N VAL A 100 5.08 -3.93 -11.90
CA VAL A 100 3.72 -3.41 -12.10
C VAL A 100 3.21 -2.75 -10.82
N VAL A 101 3.49 -3.35 -9.66
CA VAL A 101 3.15 -2.77 -8.35
C VAL A 101 3.88 -1.44 -8.14
N ARG A 102 5.17 -1.38 -8.53
CA ARG A 102 5.96 -0.14 -8.47
C ARG A 102 5.41 0.94 -9.39
N ASP A 103 5.11 0.61 -10.64
CA ASP A 103 4.53 1.56 -11.60
C ASP A 103 3.21 2.15 -11.10
N ALA A 104 2.33 1.29 -10.56
CA ALA A 104 1.07 1.72 -9.95
C ALA A 104 1.26 2.62 -8.72
N LEU A 105 2.29 2.37 -7.91
CA LEU A 105 2.65 3.24 -6.78
C LEU A 105 3.13 4.61 -7.27
N GLU A 106 3.99 4.65 -8.29
CA GLU A 106 4.51 5.91 -8.84
C GLU A 106 3.40 6.73 -9.52
N ASP A 107 2.45 6.07 -10.18
CA ASP A 107 1.27 6.69 -10.75
C ASP A 107 0.37 7.30 -9.65
N LEU A 108 0.08 6.53 -8.60
CA LEU A 108 -0.71 7.01 -7.46
C LEU A 108 -0.01 8.16 -6.72
N ARG A 109 1.31 8.08 -6.58
CA ARG A 109 2.11 9.18 -6.01
C ARG A 109 1.99 10.45 -6.84
N ARG A 110 2.11 10.36 -8.16
CA ARG A 110 1.94 11.51 -9.05
C ARG A 110 0.53 12.12 -8.92
N ALA A 111 -0.50 11.27 -8.85
CA ALA A 111 -1.88 11.74 -8.70
C ALA A 111 -2.17 12.42 -7.36
N THR A 112 -1.47 12.05 -6.28
CA THR A 112 -1.72 12.54 -4.91
C THR A 112 -0.90 13.76 -4.49
N VAL A 113 0.16 14.08 -5.23
CA VAL A 113 1.08 15.21 -4.96
C VAL A 113 0.73 16.46 -5.78
N CYS A 114 -0.13 16.34 -6.80
CA CYS A 114 -0.63 17.47 -7.59
C CYS A 114 -1.71 18.29 -6.89
#